data_AF-A0A4P8NJD4-F1
#
_entry.id   AF-A0A4P8NJD4-F1
#
_cell.length_a   1.000
_cell.length_b   1.000
_cell.length_c   1.000
_cell.angle_alpha   90.00
_cell.angle_beta   90.00
_cell.angle_gamma   90.00
#
_symmetry.space_group_name_H-M   'P 1'
#
loop_
_entity.id
_entity.type
_entity.pdbx_description
1 polymer ?
#
loop_
_entity_poly.entity_id
_entity_poly.type
_entity_poly.pdbx_seq_one_letter_code
_entity_poly.pdbx_strand_id
1 'polypeptide(L)'
;EPIWDERTFDAHDYALLCSYTHPDAPGAELDLVTDWYVWVFFFDDHFLEIYKRTQDMSGAKEYLHRLPAFMPIHPTDTPSVPTNPVERGLADLWSRTAFTKSVDWRLRFFESTKNLLEESLWELANINQNRVANPIEYIEMRRKVGGAPWSADLVEHAAFVEVPAQIAATRPMRVLKDTFADGVHLRNDIFSYQREVEDEGENANCILVLERFLNVSTQEAANLTNE
;
A
#
# COMPACT_ATOMS: atom_id res chain seq x y z
N GLU A 1 2.30 13.91 19.22
CA GLU A 1 2.21 14.97 18.20
C GLU A 1 1.41 14.43 17.03
N PRO A 2 0.81 15.27 16.16
CA PRO A 2 0.18 14.76 14.95
C PRO A 2 1.25 14.09 14.05
N ILE A 3 0.89 13.00 13.36
CA ILE A 3 1.82 12.30 12.45
C ILE A 3 2.31 13.24 11.34
N TRP A 4 1.40 14.05 10.79
CA TRP A 4 1.72 15.12 9.85
C TRP A 4 1.26 16.47 10.38
N ASP A 5 2.07 17.49 10.13
CA ASP A 5 1.58 18.86 10.08
C ASP A 5 1.15 19.23 8.64
N GLU A 6 0.49 20.37 8.49
CA GLU A 6 -0.02 20.86 7.19
C GLU A 6 1.13 21.02 6.17
N ARG A 7 2.30 21.47 6.63
CA ARG A 7 3.47 21.65 5.76
C ARG A 7 3.98 20.33 5.21
N THR A 8 4.04 19.29 6.03
CA THR A 8 4.47 17.94 5.64
C THR A 8 3.48 17.35 4.64
N PHE A 9 2.18 17.48 4.93
CA PHE A 9 1.11 17.06 4.03
C PHE A 9 1.21 17.75 2.65
N ASP A 10 1.36 19.07 2.62
CA ASP A 10 1.48 19.85 1.37
C ASP A 10 2.76 19.48 0.59
N ALA A 11 3.86 19.18 1.29
CA ALA A 11 5.13 18.83 0.66
C ALA A 11 5.12 17.46 -0.01
N HIS A 12 4.27 16.53 0.43
CA HIS A 12 4.11 15.22 -0.21
C HIS A 12 3.35 15.29 -1.54
N ASP A 13 2.51 16.31 -1.75
CA ASP A 13 1.78 16.59 -2.98
C ASP A 13 1.08 15.36 -3.61
N TYR A 14 0.25 14.70 -2.80
CA TYR A 14 -0.51 13.52 -3.24
C TYR A 14 -1.48 13.82 -4.38
N ALA A 15 -1.95 15.07 -4.49
CA ALA A 15 -2.79 15.51 -5.59
C ALA A 15 -2.04 15.48 -6.93
N LEU A 16 -0.78 15.93 -6.96
CA LEU A 16 0.07 15.84 -8.14
C LEU A 16 0.36 14.39 -8.52
N LEU A 17 0.66 13.52 -7.54
CA LEU A 17 0.82 12.08 -7.77
C LEU A 17 -0.43 11.48 -8.43
N CYS A 18 -1.61 11.76 -7.90
CA CYS A 18 -2.87 11.23 -8.43
C CYS A 18 -3.18 11.79 -9.82
N SER A 19 -2.85 13.06 -10.07
CA SER A 19 -3.01 13.70 -11.38
C SER A 19 -2.14 13.04 -12.46
N TYR A 20 -0.93 12.59 -12.12
CA TYR A 20 -0.07 11.85 -13.05
C TYR A 20 -0.54 10.41 -13.29
N THR A 21 -1.08 9.76 -12.26
CA THR A 21 -1.44 8.33 -12.31
C THR A 21 -2.86 8.08 -12.84
N HIS A 22 -3.75 9.08 -12.75
CA HIS A 22 -5.15 9.02 -13.18
C HIS A 22 -5.51 10.22 -14.08
N PRO A 23 -4.79 10.47 -15.19
CA PRO A 23 -4.86 11.73 -15.93
C PRO A 23 -6.20 11.98 -16.64
N ASP A 24 -6.97 10.92 -16.90
CA ASP A 24 -8.27 11.00 -17.57
C ASP A 24 -9.46 11.01 -16.59
N ALA A 25 -9.19 10.95 -15.28
CA ALA A 25 -10.24 10.96 -14.26
C ALA A 25 -10.92 12.34 -14.18
N PRO A 26 -12.27 12.41 -14.12
CA PRO A 26 -12.98 13.65 -13.83
C PRO A 26 -12.59 14.23 -12.45
N GLY A 27 -12.72 15.55 -12.26
CA GLY A 27 -12.27 16.22 -11.03
C GLY A 27 -12.75 15.57 -9.72
N ALA A 28 -14.05 15.30 -9.59
CA ALA A 28 -14.59 14.67 -8.38
C ALA A 28 -14.10 13.24 -8.14
N GLU A 29 -13.75 12.52 -9.21
CA GLU A 29 -13.17 11.17 -9.15
C GLU A 29 -11.69 11.26 -8.73
N LEU A 30 -10.97 12.23 -9.31
CA LEU A 30 -9.59 12.50 -8.94
C LEU A 30 -9.45 12.95 -7.49
N ASP A 31 -10.40 13.72 -6.96
CA ASP A 31 -10.46 14.09 -5.53
C ASP A 31 -10.61 12.83 -4.66
N LEU A 32 -11.52 11.92 -5.01
CA LEU A 32 -11.73 10.68 -4.26
C LEU A 32 -10.51 9.74 -4.31
N VAL A 33 -9.89 9.59 -5.48
CA VAL A 33 -8.65 8.81 -5.62
C VAL A 33 -7.54 9.45 -4.81
N THR A 34 -7.42 10.78 -4.83
CA THR A 34 -6.45 11.51 -4.01
C THR A 34 -6.66 11.25 -2.53
N ASP A 35 -7.91 11.26 -2.04
CA ASP A 35 -8.22 10.94 -0.64
C ASP A 35 -7.78 9.50 -0.28
N TRP A 36 -7.93 8.53 -1.20
CA TRP A 36 -7.43 7.16 -1.01
C TRP A 36 -5.91 7.09 -0.88
N TYR A 37 -5.18 7.83 -1.72
CA TYR A 37 -3.72 7.89 -1.63
C TYR A 37 -3.26 8.62 -0.37
N VAL A 38 -3.91 9.73 0.01
CA VAL A 38 -3.66 10.40 1.30
C VAL A 38 -3.85 9.42 2.45
N TRP A 39 -4.92 8.63 2.43
CA TRP A 39 -5.18 7.64 3.47
C TRP A 39 -4.12 6.54 3.53
N VAL A 40 -3.69 5.98 2.39
CA VAL A 40 -2.73 4.87 2.38
C VAL A 40 -1.35 5.30 2.87
N PHE A 41 -0.90 6.49 2.47
CA PHE A 41 0.36 7.04 2.97
C PHE A 41 0.26 7.47 4.44
N PHE A 42 -0.89 8.01 4.87
CA PHE A 42 -1.08 8.34 6.28
C PHE A 42 -1.08 7.09 7.15
N PHE A 43 -1.68 5.99 6.67
CA PHE A 43 -1.65 4.71 7.32
C PHE A 43 -0.21 4.21 7.50
N ASP A 44 0.61 4.27 6.44
CA ASP A 44 2.00 3.81 6.48
C ASP A 44 2.84 4.60 7.50
N ASP A 45 2.82 5.93 7.44
CA ASP A 45 3.55 6.79 8.38
C ASP A 45 3.02 6.65 9.82
N HIS A 46 1.71 6.54 10.00
CA HIS A 46 1.11 6.27 11.30
C HIS A 46 1.58 4.90 11.85
N PHE A 47 1.63 3.87 11.00
CA PHE A 47 2.06 2.55 11.41
C PHE A 47 3.56 2.52 11.76
N LEU A 48 4.38 3.23 10.99
CA LEU A 48 5.80 3.44 11.27
C LEU A 48 6.01 4.06 12.65
N GLU A 49 5.40 5.22 12.90
CA GLU A 49 5.61 5.99 14.13
C GLU A 49 5.07 5.27 15.38
N ILE A 50 3.88 4.66 15.28
CA ILE A 50 3.22 4.07 16.44
C ILE A 50 3.71 2.65 16.73
N TYR A 51 4.01 1.85 15.70
CA TYR A 51 4.29 0.41 15.86
C TYR A 51 5.69 -0.01 15.42
N LYS A 52 6.21 0.46 14.28
CA LYS A 52 7.56 0.03 13.82
C LYS A 52 8.66 0.60 14.70
N ARG A 53 8.66 1.91 14.98
CA ARG A 53 9.67 2.55 15.84
C ARG A 53 9.65 2.02 17.27
N THR A 54 8.48 1.65 17.78
CA THR A 54 8.29 1.08 19.13
C THR A 54 8.45 -0.44 19.17
N GLN A 55 8.49 -1.10 18.00
CA GLN A 55 8.50 -2.55 17.84
C GLN A 55 7.30 -3.27 18.48
N ASP A 56 6.16 -2.60 18.62
CA ASP A 56 4.96 -3.13 19.26
C ASP A 56 4.15 -4.05 18.33
N MET A 57 4.61 -5.30 18.24
CA MET A 57 3.94 -6.35 17.48
C MET A 57 2.53 -6.70 18.00
N SER A 58 2.27 -6.53 19.31
CA SER A 58 0.96 -6.85 19.88
C SER A 58 -0.07 -5.79 19.50
N GLY A 59 0.28 -4.52 19.72
CA GLY A 59 -0.55 -3.38 19.34
C GLY A 59 -0.80 -3.33 17.83
N ALA A 60 0.22 -3.62 17.02
CA ALA A 60 0.07 -3.70 15.56
C ALA A 60 -0.99 -4.72 15.13
N LYS A 61 -0.97 -5.92 15.72
CA LYS A 61 -1.95 -6.98 15.40
C LYS A 61 -3.37 -6.59 15.80
N GLU A 62 -3.55 -6.04 17.00
CA GLU A 62 -4.87 -5.57 17.46
C GLU A 62 -5.42 -4.44 16.59
N TYR A 63 -4.55 -3.51 16.19
CA TYR A 63 -4.87 -2.40 15.31
C TYR A 63 -5.33 -2.88 13.92
N LEU A 64 -4.53 -3.71 13.26
CA LEU A 64 -4.85 -4.19 11.90
C LEU A 64 -6.05 -5.14 11.90
N HIS A 65 -6.26 -5.93 12.95
CA HIS A 65 -7.43 -6.80 13.07
C HIS A 65 -8.77 -6.02 13.08
N ARG A 66 -8.75 -4.74 13.47
CA ARG A 66 -9.96 -3.90 13.46
C ARG A 66 -10.32 -3.36 12.07
N LEU A 67 -9.33 -3.10 11.21
CA LEU A 67 -9.54 -2.41 9.94
C LEU A 67 -10.55 -3.07 8.97
N PRO A 68 -10.62 -4.42 8.87
CA PRO A 68 -11.65 -5.09 8.06
C PRO A 68 -13.10 -4.73 8.44
N ALA A 69 -13.35 -4.34 9.70
CA ALA A 69 -14.69 -3.97 10.17
C ALA A 69 -15.22 -2.64 9.59
N PHE A 70 -14.39 -1.92 8.83
CA PHE A 70 -14.74 -0.67 8.16
C PHE A 70 -14.87 -0.84 6.64
N MET A 71 -14.77 -2.08 6.14
CA MET A 71 -14.89 -2.42 4.72
C MET A 71 -16.04 -3.41 4.46
N PRO A 72 -17.30 -3.08 4.82
CA PRO A 72 -18.44 -3.97 4.61
C PRO A 72 -18.63 -4.34 3.14
N ILE A 73 -18.79 -5.63 2.85
CA ILE A 73 -19.04 -6.09 1.48
C ILE A 73 -20.48 -5.79 1.08
N HIS A 74 -21.46 -5.98 1.98
CA HIS A 74 -22.87 -5.75 1.68
C HIS A 74 -23.37 -4.45 2.32
N PRO A 75 -24.27 -3.68 1.65
CA PRO A 75 -24.79 -2.42 2.20
C PRO A 75 -25.59 -2.57 3.50
N THR A 76 -26.05 -3.78 3.81
CA THR A 76 -26.77 -4.10 5.05
C THR A 76 -25.85 -4.31 6.25
N ASP A 77 -24.55 -4.44 6.01
CA ASP A 77 -23.57 -4.66 7.07
C ASP A 77 -23.24 -3.30 7.71
N THR A 78 -23.38 -3.21 9.03
CA THR A 78 -23.06 -1.99 9.77
C THR A 78 -21.58 -1.98 10.11
N PRO A 79 -20.79 -1.00 9.62
CA PRO A 79 -19.39 -0.88 10.02
C PRO A 79 -19.27 -0.56 11.51
N SER A 80 -18.12 -0.89 12.10
CA SER A 80 -17.83 -0.53 13.49
C SER A 80 -17.73 0.98 13.69
N VAL A 81 -17.79 1.45 14.94
CA VAL A 81 -17.55 2.87 15.25
C VAL A 81 -16.04 3.14 15.23
N PRO A 82 -15.56 4.06 14.37
CA PRO A 82 -14.13 4.32 14.24
C PRO A 82 -13.58 5.08 15.45
N THR A 83 -12.41 4.68 15.94
CA THR A 83 -11.78 5.24 17.14
C THR A 83 -10.51 6.06 16.84
N ASN A 84 -9.96 5.95 15.63
CA ASN A 84 -8.75 6.67 15.21
C ASN A 84 -8.89 7.24 13.78
N PRO A 85 -7.96 8.11 13.33
CA PRO A 85 -8.05 8.74 12.00
C PRO A 85 -8.05 7.75 10.83
N VAL A 86 -7.26 6.68 10.90
CA VAL A 86 -7.19 5.66 9.83
C VAL A 86 -8.52 4.93 9.69
N GLU A 87 -9.13 4.50 10.81
CA GLU A 87 -10.45 3.86 10.80
C GLU A 87 -11.53 4.80 10.25
N ARG A 88 -11.49 6.09 10.62
CA ARG A 88 -12.43 7.09 10.10
C ARG A 88 -12.28 7.30 8.60
N GLY A 89 -11.05 7.47 8.12
CA GLY A 89 -10.76 7.63 6.70
C GLY A 89 -11.20 6.41 5.89
N LEU A 90 -10.86 5.21 6.37
CA LEU A 90 -11.25 3.96 5.71
C LEU A 90 -12.77 3.82 5.61
N ALA A 91 -13.50 4.11 6.68
CA ALA A 91 -14.96 4.04 6.68
C ALA A 91 -15.60 5.03 5.69
N ASP A 92 -15.11 6.28 5.65
CA ASP A 92 -15.59 7.31 4.71
C ASP A 92 -15.30 6.89 3.26
N LEU A 93 -14.04 6.59 2.96
CA LEU A 93 -13.57 6.21 1.64
C LEU A 93 -14.27 4.97 1.10
N TRP A 94 -14.41 3.93 1.93
CA TRP A 94 -15.12 2.73 1.56
C TRP A 94 -16.59 3.03 1.21
N SER A 95 -17.27 3.85 2.00
CA SER A 95 -18.66 4.21 1.75
C SER A 95 -18.87 4.98 0.44
N ARG A 96 -17.93 5.86 0.09
CA ARG A 96 -17.93 6.67 -1.15
C ARG A 96 -17.57 5.84 -2.39
N THR A 97 -16.86 4.73 -2.21
CA THR A 97 -16.24 3.96 -3.31
C THR A 97 -16.96 2.63 -3.55
N ALA A 98 -16.99 1.77 -2.55
CA ALA A 98 -17.31 0.35 -2.68
C ALA A 98 -18.73 0.09 -3.20
N PHE A 99 -19.70 0.87 -2.73
CA PHE A 99 -21.12 0.67 -3.09
C PHE A 99 -21.51 1.20 -4.46
N THR A 100 -20.56 1.81 -5.19
CA THR A 100 -20.72 2.13 -6.63
C THR A 100 -20.36 0.96 -7.55
N LYS A 101 -19.79 -0.12 -6.99
CA LYS A 101 -19.19 -1.23 -7.74
C LYS A 101 -19.88 -2.57 -7.50
N SER A 102 -19.60 -3.54 -8.36
CA SER A 102 -20.08 -4.91 -8.21
C SER A 102 -19.61 -5.56 -6.90
N VAL A 103 -20.28 -6.63 -6.48
CA VAL A 103 -19.83 -7.43 -5.32
C VAL A 103 -18.48 -8.07 -5.60
N ASP A 104 -18.25 -8.53 -6.83
CA ASP A 104 -16.97 -9.15 -7.23
C ASP A 104 -15.81 -8.17 -7.13
N TRP A 105 -16.00 -6.92 -7.58
CA TRP A 105 -14.98 -5.88 -7.43
C TRP A 105 -14.73 -5.55 -5.95
N ARG A 106 -15.79 -5.41 -5.15
CA ARG A 106 -15.67 -5.16 -3.69
C ARG A 106 -14.88 -6.23 -2.97
N LEU A 107 -15.10 -7.50 -3.31
CA LEU A 107 -14.35 -8.62 -2.73
C LEU A 107 -12.87 -8.56 -3.10
N ARG A 108 -12.54 -8.23 -4.36
CA ARG A 108 -11.14 -8.05 -4.79
C ARG A 108 -10.48 -6.88 -4.08
N PHE A 109 -11.15 -5.73 -4.03
CA PHE A 109 -10.61 -4.54 -3.39
C PHE A 109 -10.46 -4.72 -1.88
N PHE A 110 -11.40 -5.42 -1.22
CA PHE A 110 -11.27 -5.81 0.18
C PHE A 110 -10.01 -6.66 0.41
N GLU A 111 -9.79 -7.68 -0.43
CA GLU A 111 -8.63 -8.55 -0.32
C GLU A 111 -7.32 -7.81 -0.58
N SER A 112 -7.27 -6.95 -1.62
CA SER A 112 -6.11 -6.11 -1.91
C SER A 112 -5.80 -5.14 -0.75
N THR A 113 -6.81 -4.47 -0.20
CA THR A 113 -6.62 -3.59 0.97
C THR A 113 -6.17 -4.38 2.18
N LYS A 114 -6.75 -5.54 2.46
CA LYS A 114 -6.32 -6.40 3.57
C LYS A 114 -4.86 -6.85 3.40
N ASN A 115 -4.45 -7.24 2.19
CA ASN A 115 -3.08 -7.63 1.91
C ASN A 115 -2.10 -6.47 2.12
N LEU A 116 -2.45 -5.26 1.66
CA LEU A 116 -1.70 -4.02 1.92
C LEU A 116 -1.48 -3.80 3.42
N LEU A 117 -2.55 -3.92 4.20
CA LEU A 117 -2.48 -3.76 5.66
C LEU A 117 -1.63 -4.84 6.35
N GLU A 118 -1.65 -6.07 5.84
CA GLU A 118 -0.87 -7.19 6.38
C GLU A 118 0.63 -7.12 6.02
N GLU A 119 1.02 -6.36 4.98
CA GLU A 119 2.43 -6.07 4.65
C GLU A 119 3.17 -5.52 5.88
N SER A 120 2.54 -4.58 6.59
CA SER A 120 3.15 -3.90 7.72
C SER A 120 3.50 -4.85 8.88
N LEU A 121 2.78 -5.98 9.03
CA LEU A 121 3.14 -7.01 10.02
C LEU A 121 4.37 -7.82 9.61
N TRP A 122 4.51 -8.09 8.31
CA TRP A 122 5.67 -8.80 7.79
C TRP A 122 6.93 -7.95 7.91
N GLU A 123 6.84 -6.67 7.56
CA GLU A 123 7.92 -5.69 7.73
C GLU A 123 8.31 -5.56 9.21
N LEU A 124 7.33 -5.37 10.11
CA LEU A 124 7.58 -5.29 11.54
C LEU A 124 8.24 -6.56 12.10
N ALA A 125 7.83 -7.74 11.63
CA ALA A 125 8.44 -8.99 12.04
C ALA A 125 9.91 -9.08 11.58
N ASN A 126 10.23 -8.58 10.40
CA ASN A 126 11.59 -8.52 9.87
C ASN A 126 12.46 -7.52 10.65
N ILE A 127 11.93 -6.33 10.94
CA ILE A 127 12.58 -5.31 11.78
C ILE A 127 12.90 -5.88 13.16
N ASN A 128 11.94 -6.51 13.84
CA ASN A 128 12.14 -7.11 15.16
C ASN A 128 13.20 -8.23 15.18
N GLN A 129 13.39 -8.92 14.05
CA GLN A 129 14.37 -9.99 13.91
C GLN A 129 15.70 -9.51 13.31
N ASN A 130 15.81 -8.22 12.96
CA ASN A 130 16.91 -7.66 12.20
C ASN A 130 17.26 -8.52 10.96
N ARG A 131 16.21 -8.93 10.23
CA ARG A 131 16.30 -9.87 9.11
C ARG A 131 15.94 -9.18 7.81
N VAL A 132 16.88 -9.17 6.87
CA VAL A 132 16.63 -8.74 5.49
C VAL A 132 16.20 -9.96 4.67
N ALA A 133 15.13 -9.84 3.89
CA ALA A 133 14.67 -10.90 3.00
C ALA A 133 15.70 -11.19 1.89
N ASN A 134 15.66 -12.40 1.32
CA ASN A 134 16.40 -12.67 0.07
C ASN A 134 15.61 -12.13 -1.15
N PRO A 135 16.25 -11.96 -2.33
CA PRO A 135 15.60 -11.34 -3.49
C PRO A 135 14.30 -12.03 -3.95
N ILE A 136 14.22 -13.36 -3.86
CA ILE A 136 13.02 -14.11 -4.28
C ILE A 136 11.89 -13.86 -3.30
N GLU A 137 12.16 -14.02 -2.00
CA GLU A 137 11.18 -13.73 -0.94
C GLU A 137 10.70 -12.29 -1.01
N TYR A 138 11.61 -11.34 -1.24
CA TYR A 138 11.30 -9.92 -1.33
C TYR A 138 10.27 -9.63 -2.43
N ILE A 139 10.53 -10.11 -3.66
CA ILE A 139 9.64 -9.88 -4.81
C ILE A 139 8.31 -10.61 -4.63
N GLU A 140 8.31 -11.84 -4.13
CA GLU A 140 7.08 -12.58 -3.86
C GLU A 140 6.20 -11.88 -2.82
N MET A 141 6.82 -11.34 -1.76
CA MET A 141 6.11 -10.58 -0.74
C MET A 141 5.56 -9.26 -1.30
N ARG A 142 6.38 -8.44 -1.96
CA ARG A 142 5.91 -7.18 -2.57
C ARG A 142 4.76 -7.39 -3.57
N ARG A 143 4.80 -8.45 -4.39
CA ARG A 143 3.68 -8.77 -5.30
C ARG A 143 2.40 -9.16 -4.58
N LYS A 144 2.51 -9.85 -3.44
CA LYS A 144 1.36 -10.40 -2.72
C LYS A 144 0.73 -9.39 -1.77
N VAL A 145 1.55 -8.71 -0.98
CA VAL A 145 1.11 -7.83 0.12
C VAL A 145 1.38 -6.36 -0.16
N GLY A 146 2.15 -6.01 -1.19
CA GLY A 146 2.40 -4.62 -1.55
C GLY A 146 1.15 -3.84 -1.96
N GLY A 147 1.25 -2.52 -1.94
CA GLY A 147 0.16 -1.62 -2.34
C GLY A 147 -0.19 -1.60 -3.83
N ALA A 148 0.64 -2.16 -4.72
CA ALA A 148 0.38 -2.11 -6.16
C ALA A 148 -0.91 -2.85 -6.58
N PRO A 149 -1.22 -4.06 -6.06
CA PRO A 149 -2.51 -4.68 -6.25
C PRO A 149 -3.72 -3.83 -5.91
N TRP A 150 -3.63 -3.05 -4.83
CA TRP A 150 -4.66 -2.12 -4.38
C TRP A 150 -4.77 -0.92 -5.32
N SER A 151 -3.65 -0.34 -5.75
CA SER A 151 -3.65 0.76 -6.74
C SER A 151 -4.25 0.33 -8.08
N ALA A 152 -3.99 -0.90 -8.54
CA ALA A 152 -4.57 -1.41 -9.77
C ALA A 152 -6.11 -1.52 -9.70
N ASP A 153 -6.66 -1.85 -8.54
CA ASP A 153 -8.12 -1.89 -8.36
C ASP A 153 -8.71 -0.45 -8.36
N LEU A 154 -7.98 0.56 -7.86
CA LEU A 154 -8.39 1.97 -7.98
C LEU A 154 -8.31 2.49 -9.42
N VAL A 155 -7.42 1.98 -10.26
CA VAL A 155 -7.43 2.29 -11.70
C VAL A 155 -8.74 1.86 -12.34
N GLU A 156 -9.26 0.67 -12.00
CA GLU A 156 -10.59 0.23 -12.45
C GLU A 156 -11.71 1.16 -11.94
N HIS A 157 -11.58 1.66 -10.71
CA HIS A 157 -12.52 2.61 -10.12
C HIS A 157 -12.56 3.92 -10.94
N ALA A 158 -11.39 4.54 -11.10
CA ALA A 158 -11.19 5.84 -11.75
C ALA A 158 -11.47 5.83 -13.26
N ALA A 159 -11.22 4.70 -13.93
CA ALA A 159 -11.56 4.51 -15.34
C ALA A 159 -13.05 4.20 -15.56
N PHE A 160 -13.83 4.03 -14.48
CA PHE A 160 -15.22 3.58 -14.50
C PHE A 160 -15.43 2.24 -15.23
N VAL A 161 -14.41 1.36 -15.20
CA VAL A 161 -14.43 0.05 -15.88
C VAL A 161 -13.97 -1.03 -14.93
N GLU A 162 -14.84 -2.00 -14.66
CA GLU A 162 -14.48 -3.19 -13.89
C GLU A 162 -14.02 -4.31 -14.83
N VAL A 163 -12.87 -4.90 -14.51
CA VAL A 163 -12.40 -6.13 -15.13
C VAL A 163 -13.29 -7.28 -14.65
N PRO A 164 -13.95 -8.03 -15.55
CA PRO A 164 -14.80 -9.15 -15.16
C PRO A 164 -14.02 -10.19 -14.34
N ALA A 165 -14.63 -10.73 -13.27
CA ALA A 165 -13.97 -11.65 -12.35
C ALA A 165 -13.28 -12.85 -13.05
N GLN A 166 -13.93 -13.40 -14.07
CA GLN A 166 -13.39 -14.51 -14.87
C GLN A 166 -12.11 -14.13 -15.64
N ILE A 167 -11.95 -12.85 -16.03
CA ILE A 167 -10.77 -12.32 -16.71
C ILE A 167 -9.68 -11.96 -15.69
N ALA A 168 -10.07 -11.32 -14.58
CA ALA A 168 -9.16 -10.97 -13.48
C ALA A 168 -8.40 -12.20 -12.95
N ALA A 169 -9.06 -13.36 -12.90
CA ALA A 169 -8.44 -14.62 -12.45
C ALA A 169 -7.52 -15.29 -13.48
N THR A 170 -7.48 -14.81 -14.73
CA THR A 170 -6.68 -15.45 -15.79
C THR A 170 -5.18 -15.23 -15.57
N ARG A 171 -4.36 -16.16 -16.08
CA ARG A 171 -2.90 -16.04 -16.03
C ARG A 171 -2.38 -14.73 -16.67
N PRO A 172 -2.82 -14.32 -17.87
CA PRO A 172 -2.33 -13.07 -18.47
C PRO A 172 -2.58 -11.85 -17.58
N MET A 173 -3.75 -11.78 -16.93
CA MET A 173 -4.07 -10.66 -16.05
C MET A 173 -3.24 -10.66 -14.77
N ARG A 174 -2.99 -11.84 -14.17
CA ARG A 174 -2.07 -11.95 -13.04
C ARG A 174 -0.65 -11.54 -13.39
N VAL A 175 -0.14 -11.97 -14.55
CA VAL A 175 1.20 -11.57 -15.03
C VAL A 175 1.28 -10.05 -15.21
N LEU A 176 0.26 -9.42 -15.79
CA LEU A 176 0.21 -7.97 -15.92
C LEU A 176 0.28 -7.28 -14.54
N LYS A 177 -0.53 -7.75 -13.59
CA LYS A 177 -0.56 -7.22 -12.21
C LYS A 177 0.77 -7.41 -11.48
N ASP A 178 1.41 -8.56 -11.62
CA ASP A 178 2.73 -8.85 -11.06
C ASP A 178 3.81 -7.93 -11.65
N THR A 179 3.85 -7.75 -12.97
CA THR A 179 4.82 -6.86 -13.62
C THR A 179 4.59 -5.39 -13.28
N PHE A 180 3.33 -4.97 -13.12
CA PHE A 180 2.98 -3.65 -12.63
C PHE A 180 3.48 -3.44 -11.20
N ALA A 181 3.26 -4.42 -10.32
CA ALA A 181 3.74 -4.38 -8.94
C ALA A 181 5.26 -4.26 -8.86
N ASP A 182 6.00 -5.09 -9.59
CA ASP A 182 7.46 -5.00 -9.63
C ASP A 182 7.93 -3.62 -10.08
N GLY A 183 7.37 -3.09 -11.18
CA GLY A 183 7.77 -1.78 -11.71
C GLY A 183 7.45 -0.61 -10.78
N VAL A 184 6.37 -0.70 -10.00
CA VAL A 184 6.01 0.30 -8.99
C VAL A 184 6.95 0.21 -7.78
N HIS A 185 7.11 -0.98 -7.21
CA HIS A 185 7.89 -1.18 -5.98
C HIS A 185 9.38 -0.92 -6.20
N LEU A 186 9.98 -1.47 -7.27
CA LEU A 186 11.41 -1.26 -7.53
C LEU A 186 11.74 0.21 -7.82
N ARG A 187 10.83 0.95 -8.45
CA ARG A 187 10.98 2.40 -8.63
C ARG A 187 10.89 3.13 -7.30
N ASN A 188 9.90 2.81 -6.48
CA ASN A 188 9.75 3.40 -5.16
C ASN A 188 11.02 3.18 -4.32
N ASP A 189 11.51 1.95 -4.24
CA ASP A 189 12.70 1.58 -3.48
C ASP A 189 13.93 2.43 -3.84
N ILE A 190 14.12 2.76 -5.12
CA ILE A 190 15.22 3.63 -5.57
C ILE A 190 15.10 5.04 -4.99
N PHE A 191 13.90 5.61 -5.00
CA PHE A 191 13.67 6.98 -4.55
C PHE A 191 13.52 7.09 -3.02
N SER A 192 13.09 6.02 -2.36
CA SER A 192 12.84 6.01 -0.92
C SER A 192 14.00 5.45 -0.10
N TYR A 193 14.99 4.78 -0.72
CA TYR A 193 16.10 4.09 -0.04
C TYR A 193 16.72 4.90 1.10
N GLN A 194 17.09 6.16 0.83
CA GLN A 194 17.79 6.96 1.83
C GLN A 194 16.94 7.18 3.07
N ARG A 195 15.67 7.56 2.89
CA ARG A 195 14.72 7.77 3.99
C ARG A 195 14.46 6.45 4.73
N GLU A 196 14.08 5.41 4.01
CA GLU A 196 13.70 4.11 4.57
C GLU A 196 14.85 3.46 5.36
N VAL A 197 16.04 3.39 4.76
CA VAL A 197 17.15 2.63 5.34
C VAL A 197 17.95 3.46 6.34
N GLU A 198 18.17 4.75 6.10
CA GLU A 198 19.03 5.58 6.98
C GLU A 198 18.26 6.22 8.15
N ASP A 199 16.98 6.55 7.99
CA ASP A 199 16.16 7.22 9.02
C ASP A 199 15.15 6.27 9.68
N GLU A 200 14.37 5.55 8.88
CA GLU A 200 13.24 4.76 9.39
C GLU A 200 13.69 3.40 9.96
N GLY A 201 14.84 2.89 9.51
CA GLY A 201 15.30 1.54 9.84
C GLY A 201 14.45 0.46 9.16
N GLU A 202 13.75 0.83 8.09
CA GLU A 202 13.01 -0.11 7.24
C GLU A 202 14.01 -1.03 6.52
N ASN A 203 13.63 -2.30 6.38
CA ASN A 203 14.45 -3.32 5.74
C ASN A 203 13.79 -4.00 4.53
N ALA A 204 12.59 -3.54 4.15
CA ALA A 204 11.86 -3.96 2.95
C ALA A 204 12.19 -3.11 1.71
N ASN A 205 13.48 -2.94 1.37
CA ASN A 205 13.91 -2.20 0.18
C ASN A 205 14.83 -3.06 -0.71
N CYS A 206 14.57 -3.16 -2.02
CA CYS A 206 15.32 -4.03 -2.93
C CYS A 206 16.81 -3.70 -2.99
N ILE A 207 17.20 -2.42 -2.92
CA ILE A 207 18.62 -2.03 -2.91
C ILE A 207 19.32 -2.64 -1.70
N LEU A 208 18.73 -2.54 -0.51
CA LEU A 208 19.27 -3.16 0.70
C LEU A 208 19.30 -4.69 0.60
N VAL A 209 18.25 -5.30 0.04
CA VAL A 209 18.19 -6.75 -0.18
C VAL A 209 19.33 -7.23 -1.07
N LEU A 210 19.56 -6.58 -2.21
CA LEU A 210 20.63 -6.93 -3.14
C LEU A 210 22.02 -6.63 -2.57
N GLU A 211 22.17 -5.49 -1.88
CA GLU A 211 23.42 -5.12 -1.21
C GLU A 211 23.85 -6.22 -0.23
N ARG A 212 22.92 -6.69 0.62
CA ARG A 212 23.20 -7.73 1.63
C ARG A 212 23.35 -9.12 1.04
N PHE A 213 22.52 -9.48 0.06
CA PHE A 213 22.51 -10.82 -0.49
C PHE A 213 23.70 -11.09 -1.42
N LEU A 214 24.06 -10.12 -2.26
CA LEU A 214 25.18 -10.23 -3.21
C LEU A 214 26.50 -9.70 -2.63
N ASN A 215 26.46 -8.98 -1.50
CA ASN A 215 27.61 -8.34 -0.87
C ASN A 215 28.33 -7.38 -1.84
N VAL A 216 27.54 -6.49 -2.44
CA VAL A 216 27.97 -5.45 -3.40
C VAL A 216 27.81 -4.06 -2.78
N SER A 217 28.28 -3.01 -3.48
CA SER A 217 28.06 -1.63 -3.01
C SER A 217 26.60 -1.19 -3.21
N THR A 218 26.13 -0.21 -2.43
CA THR A 218 24.79 0.39 -2.59
C THR A 218 24.54 0.88 -4.02
N GLN A 219 25.54 1.49 -4.67
CA GLN A 219 25.41 1.97 -6.06
C GLN A 219 25.26 0.81 -7.06
N GLU A 220 25.96 -0.30 -6.84
CA GLU A 220 25.83 -1.49 -7.68
C GLU A 220 24.48 -2.16 -7.47
N ALA A 221 24.01 -2.29 -6.23
CA ALA A 221 22.67 -2.75 -5.92
C ALA A 221 21.58 -1.85 -6.55
N ALA A 222 21.73 -0.52 -6.48
CA ALA A 222 20.81 0.42 -7.11
C ALA A 222 20.75 0.26 -8.64
N ASN A 223 21.90 0.03 -9.29
CA ASN A 223 21.94 -0.23 -10.72
C ASN A 223 21.20 -1.54 -11.06
N LEU A 224 21.43 -2.61 -10.28
CA LEU A 224 20.74 -3.89 -10.46
C LEU A 224 19.23 -3.79 -10.23
N THR A 225 18.78 -2.97 -9.27
CA THR A 225 17.34 -2.71 -9.04
C THR A 225 16.69 -1.97 -10.23
N ASN A 226 17.46 -1.19 -10.98
CA ASN A 226 16.96 -0.41 -12.12
C ASN A 226 16.98 -1.16 -13.47
N GLU A 227 17.74 -2.25 -13.57
CA GLU A 227 17.82 -3.11 -14.79
C GLU A 227 16.56 -3.96 -15.00
#